data_AF-A0A2K4IK84-F1
#
_entry.id   AF-A0A2K4IK84-F1
#
_cell.length_a   1.000
_cell.length_b   1.000
_cell.length_c   1.000
_cell.angle_alpha   90.00
_cell.angle_beta   90.00
_cell.angle_gamma   90.00
#
_symmetry.space_group_name_H-M   'P 1'
#
loop_
_entity.id
_entity.type
_entity.pdbx_description
1 polymer ?
#
loop_
_entity_poly.entity_id
_entity_poly.type
_entity_poly.pdbx_seq_one_letter_code
_entity_poly.pdbx_strand_id
1 'polypeptide(L)'
;MTRLLRYTLLLVVLAIALIGGLIFGLTWRPDARETLPVSCTGTPPTLVPGQALKVMTWNVQYLAGKRYVFWNDQAQGDDEAPTLEDMAFSLDEVARVIRDEQPDVVLLQELDDGAKASDYQDQLKLLQERVADLYPCSASAFDWKADFVPEPHIFGSVGRQLATLSRYRIEHAERLQLPVASSNFISRQFQPKDALLATKLPLSDGGQLTVFNTHLERASQPDDTLQAQVAAVAKVLDKYESQGLPWLIGGDFNLLPLGQYRRLPAEQRRPYSADSELHLLWDKYPMIPTNNEASGIDRAQWLTHYPNDPGLNGPDRTVDYLFYSPKIKRIQATVRQDDTLRISDHLPVIARFLLPVAP
;
A
#
# COMPACT_ATOMS: atom_id res chain seq x y z
N MET A 1 -16.74 -12.38 51.94
CA MET A 1 -16.96 -13.04 50.63
C MET A 1 -17.32 -14.49 50.86
N THR A 2 -18.45 -14.97 50.33
CA THR A 2 -18.82 -16.39 50.39
C THR A 2 -17.80 -17.22 49.59
N ARG A 3 -17.61 -18.51 49.95
CA ARG A 3 -16.69 -19.40 49.21
C ARG A 3 -17.05 -19.46 47.71
N LEU A 4 -18.34 -19.47 47.39
CA LEU A 4 -18.86 -19.41 46.03
C LEU A 4 -18.36 -18.17 45.27
N LEU A 5 -18.46 -16.98 45.86
CA LEU A 5 -18.01 -15.73 45.24
C LEU A 5 -16.50 -15.74 44.93
N ARG A 6 -15.69 -16.37 45.79
CA ARG A 6 -14.24 -16.51 45.56
C ARG A 6 -13.94 -17.42 44.36
N TYR A 7 -14.63 -18.55 44.23
CA TYR A 7 -14.45 -19.45 43.09
C TYR A 7 -14.95 -18.82 41.79
N THR A 8 -16.10 -18.14 41.82
CA THR A 8 -16.60 -17.40 40.66
C THR A 8 -15.61 -16.33 40.21
N LEU A 9 -15.08 -15.54 41.14
CA LEU A 9 -14.10 -14.49 40.80
C LEU A 9 -12.79 -15.09 40.26
N LEU A 10 -12.32 -16.20 40.82
CA LEU A 10 -11.15 -16.90 40.30
C LEU A 10 -11.38 -17.40 38.87
N LEU A 11 -12.53 -18.02 38.60
CA LEU A 11 -12.87 -18.50 37.24
C LEU A 11 -12.96 -17.36 36.23
N VAL A 12 -13.54 -16.22 36.63
CA VAL A 12 -13.60 -15.02 35.77
C VAL A 12 -12.19 -14.50 35.47
N VAL A 13 -11.31 -14.42 36.47
CA VAL A 13 -9.92 -13.98 36.27
C VAL A 13 -9.17 -14.95 35.36
N LEU A 14 -9.34 -16.27 35.54
CA LEU A 14 -8.73 -17.27 34.67
C LEU A 14 -9.24 -17.19 33.23
N ALA A 15 -10.55 -16.95 33.04
CA ALA A 15 -11.13 -16.77 31.71
C ALA A 15 -10.58 -15.51 31.03
N ILE A 16 -10.47 -14.38 31.75
CA ILE A 16 -9.88 -13.15 31.22
C ILE A 16 -8.41 -13.36 30.85
N ALA A 17 -7.65 -14.04 31.70
CA ALA A 17 -6.24 -14.34 31.42
C ALA A 17 -6.09 -15.26 30.20
N LEU A 18 -6.95 -16.26 30.06
CA LEU A 18 -6.97 -17.17 28.90
C LEU A 18 -7.33 -16.43 27.61
N ILE A 19 -8.39 -15.61 27.62
CA ILE A 19 -8.80 -14.81 26.47
C ILE A 19 -7.71 -13.81 26.10
N GLY A 20 -7.13 -13.14 27.09
CA GLY A 20 -6.00 -12.21 26.90
C GLY A 20 -4.79 -12.91 26.29
N GLY A 21 -4.43 -14.10 26.78
CA GLY A 21 -3.36 -14.93 26.22
C GLY A 21 -3.65 -15.41 24.80
N LEU A 22 -4.90 -15.76 24.49
CA LEU A 22 -5.33 -16.15 23.15
C LEU A 22 -5.24 -14.99 22.17
N ILE A 23 -5.82 -13.82 22.51
CA ILE A 23 -5.68 -12.60 21.69
C ILE A 23 -4.20 -12.29 21.53
N PHE A 24 -3.39 -12.43 22.59
CA PHE A 24 -1.97 -12.20 22.52
C PHE A 24 -1.27 -13.10 21.50
N GLY A 25 -1.57 -14.41 21.52
CA GLY A 25 -0.98 -15.37 20.60
C GLY A 25 -1.45 -15.24 19.15
N LEU A 26 -2.70 -14.82 18.91
CA LEU A 26 -3.29 -14.76 17.56
C LEU A 26 -2.97 -13.47 16.79
N THR A 27 -2.53 -12.42 17.48
CA THR A 27 -2.40 -11.08 16.88
C THR A 27 -0.96 -10.65 16.75
N TRP A 28 -0.65 -10.05 15.60
CA TRP A 28 0.66 -9.49 15.34
C TRP A 28 0.82 -8.12 16.00
N ARG A 29 1.99 -7.90 16.61
CA ARG A 29 2.36 -6.66 17.29
C ARG A 29 3.73 -6.22 16.79
N PRO A 30 3.80 -5.48 15.67
CA PRO A 30 5.08 -4.98 15.22
C PRO A 30 5.60 -3.86 16.11
N ASP A 31 6.91 -3.70 16.10
CA ASP A 31 7.55 -2.51 16.65
C ASP A 31 7.23 -1.27 15.80
N ALA A 32 7.40 -0.09 16.38
CA ALA A 32 7.19 1.17 15.67
C ALA A 32 8.17 1.35 14.49
N ARG A 33 9.33 0.71 14.57
CA ARG A 33 10.41 0.74 13.57
C ARG A 33 11.10 -0.62 13.55
N GLU A 34 11.09 -1.28 12.41
CA GLU A 34 11.65 -2.63 12.25
C GLU A 34 12.59 -2.67 11.06
N THR A 35 13.84 -3.11 11.25
CA THR A 35 14.71 -3.44 10.13
C THR A 35 14.21 -4.70 9.44
N LEU A 36 14.09 -4.65 8.12
CA LEU A 36 13.55 -5.73 7.31
C LEU A 36 14.67 -6.47 6.58
N PRO A 37 14.49 -7.78 6.32
CA PRO A 37 15.40 -8.50 5.44
C PRO A 37 15.32 -7.93 4.02
N VAL A 38 16.47 -7.84 3.38
CA VAL A 38 16.60 -7.53 1.95
C VAL A 38 17.03 -8.80 1.24
N SER A 39 16.28 -9.20 0.22
CA SER A 39 16.65 -10.31 -0.65
C SER A 39 17.25 -9.75 -1.92
N CYS A 40 18.52 -10.04 -2.18
CA CYS A 40 19.21 -9.67 -3.41
C CYS A 40 19.95 -10.88 -3.98
N THR A 41 19.91 -11.06 -5.31
CA THR A 41 20.65 -12.10 -6.03
C THR A 41 21.82 -11.48 -6.79
N GLY A 42 22.97 -12.18 -6.80
CA GLY A 42 24.17 -11.73 -7.50
C GLY A 42 24.75 -10.43 -6.94
N THR A 43 25.21 -9.53 -7.82
CA THR A 43 25.73 -8.21 -7.46
C THR A 43 25.00 -7.12 -8.24
N PRO A 44 23.80 -6.71 -7.78
CA PRO A 44 22.98 -5.74 -8.48
C PRO A 44 23.68 -4.38 -8.57
N PRO A 45 23.48 -3.64 -9.68
CA PRO A 45 24.11 -2.33 -9.85
C PRO A 45 23.60 -1.34 -8.81
N THR A 46 24.42 -0.35 -8.46
CA THR A 46 23.98 0.83 -7.71
C THR A 46 23.37 1.86 -8.65
N LEU A 47 22.62 2.82 -8.10
CA LEU A 47 22.16 3.96 -8.89
C LEU A 47 23.35 4.85 -9.30
N VAL A 48 23.18 5.66 -10.34
CA VAL A 48 24.16 6.66 -10.79
C VAL A 48 23.55 8.06 -10.69
N PRO A 49 24.28 9.08 -10.19
CA PRO A 49 23.79 10.46 -10.17
C PRO A 49 23.39 10.94 -11.56
N GLY A 50 22.31 11.72 -11.65
CA GLY A 50 21.81 12.24 -12.93
C GLY A 50 21.17 11.20 -13.86
N GLN A 51 21.07 9.92 -13.49
CA GLN A 51 20.41 8.93 -14.35
C GLN A 51 18.89 9.08 -14.34
N ALA A 52 18.25 8.53 -15.37
CA ALA A 52 16.79 8.38 -15.38
C ALA A 52 16.38 7.18 -14.51
N LEU A 53 15.27 7.31 -13.79
CA LEU A 53 14.67 6.25 -12.98
C LEU A 53 13.18 6.12 -13.30
N LYS A 54 12.74 4.94 -13.76
CA LYS A 54 11.32 4.62 -13.97
C LYS A 54 10.75 3.94 -12.74
N VAL A 55 9.74 4.53 -12.13
CA VAL A 55 9.05 3.97 -10.95
C VAL A 55 7.61 3.66 -11.31
N MET A 56 7.12 2.51 -10.84
CA MET A 56 5.72 2.12 -10.91
C MET A 56 5.18 1.88 -9.50
N THR A 57 3.99 2.40 -9.19
CA THR A 57 3.23 1.98 -8.01
C THR A 57 1.92 1.36 -8.45
N TRP A 58 1.52 0.27 -7.79
CA TRP A 58 0.31 -0.46 -8.14
C TRP A 58 -0.23 -1.29 -6.97
N ASN A 59 -1.46 -0.99 -6.54
CA ASN A 59 -2.25 -1.89 -5.70
C ASN A 59 -2.78 -3.03 -6.59
N VAL A 60 -2.43 -4.28 -6.25
CA VAL A 60 -2.78 -5.45 -7.07
C VAL A 60 -3.98 -6.22 -6.52
N GLN A 61 -4.67 -5.66 -5.51
CA GLN A 61 -5.92 -6.20 -4.96
C GLN A 61 -5.81 -7.69 -4.61
N TYR A 62 -4.72 -8.10 -3.96
CA TYR A 62 -4.42 -9.49 -3.61
C TYR A 62 -4.68 -10.47 -4.76
N LEU A 63 -4.44 -10.00 -5.99
CA LEU A 63 -4.62 -10.73 -7.24
C LEU A 63 -6.07 -11.21 -7.49
N ALA A 64 -7.07 -10.59 -6.87
CA ALA A 64 -8.47 -10.96 -7.01
C ALA A 64 -9.02 -10.77 -8.43
N GLY A 65 -8.51 -9.77 -9.15
CA GLY A 65 -9.09 -9.35 -10.42
C GLY A 65 -10.45 -8.67 -10.26
N LYS A 66 -11.07 -8.38 -11.41
CA LYS A 66 -12.28 -7.53 -11.50
C LYS A 66 -13.61 -8.30 -11.57
N ARG A 67 -13.61 -9.58 -11.22
CA ARG A 67 -14.77 -10.48 -11.38
C ARG A 67 -15.67 -10.56 -10.13
N TYR A 68 -15.27 -9.89 -9.05
CA TYR A 68 -15.87 -10.01 -7.73
C TYR A 68 -16.39 -8.67 -7.26
N VAL A 69 -17.40 -8.69 -6.40
CA VAL A 69 -17.85 -7.56 -5.59
C VAL A 69 -17.81 -8.02 -4.14
N PHE A 70 -16.79 -7.57 -3.42
CA PHE A 70 -16.51 -8.05 -2.07
C PHE A 70 -17.44 -7.39 -1.04
N TRP A 71 -17.62 -8.06 0.09
CA TRP A 71 -18.39 -7.55 1.24
C TRP A 71 -17.89 -6.20 1.78
N ASN A 72 -16.60 -5.92 1.60
CA ASN A 72 -15.96 -4.68 2.01
C ASN A 72 -15.87 -3.65 0.88
N ASP A 73 -16.41 -3.92 -0.31
CA ASP A 73 -16.49 -2.93 -1.38
C ASP A 73 -17.56 -1.87 -1.10
N GLN A 74 -17.43 -0.70 -1.73
CA GLN A 74 -18.45 0.36 -1.63
C GLN A 74 -19.82 -0.13 -2.12
N ALA A 75 -19.83 -1.04 -3.10
CA ALA A 75 -21.05 -1.66 -3.63
C ALA A 75 -21.64 -2.74 -2.70
N GLN A 76 -20.94 -3.16 -1.63
CA GLN A 76 -21.39 -4.12 -0.62
C GLN A 76 -21.91 -5.44 -1.24
N GLY A 77 -21.03 -6.16 -1.93
CA GLY A 77 -21.39 -7.48 -2.46
C GLY A 77 -21.29 -8.59 -1.41
N ASP A 78 -21.39 -9.83 -1.86
CA ASP A 78 -21.38 -11.02 -0.99
C ASP A 78 -20.12 -11.87 -1.17
N ASP A 79 -19.19 -11.48 -2.06
CA ASP A 79 -17.97 -12.25 -2.29
C ASP A 79 -17.00 -12.11 -1.11
N GLU A 80 -16.41 -13.23 -0.68
CA GLU A 80 -15.42 -13.27 0.42
C GLU A 80 -14.00 -13.58 -0.06
N ALA A 81 -13.86 -14.26 -1.20
CA ALA A 81 -12.56 -14.67 -1.73
C ALA A 81 -12.64 -14.94 -3.25
N PRO A 82 -11.58 -14.62 -4.02
CA PRO A 82 -11.43 -15.04 -5.40
C PRO A 82 -11.12 -16.53 -5.53
N THR A 83 -11.35 -17.09 -6.72
CA THR A 83 -10.91 -18.44 -7.05
C THR A 83 -9.40 -18.48 -7.33
N LEU A 84 -8.77 -19.65 -7.08
CA LEU A 84 -7.36 -19.88 -7.42
C LEU A 84 -7.03 -19.63 -8.90
N GLU A 85 -7.97 -19.95 -9.80
CA GLU A 85 -7.80 -19.76 -11.24
C GLU A 85 -7.75 -18.27 -11.60
N ASP A 86 -8.67 -17.47 -11.05
CA ASP A 86 -8.67 -16.02 -11.28
C ASP A 86 -7.46 -15.34 -10.65
N MET A 87 -6.98 -15.81 -9.49
CA MET A 87 -5.74 -15.33 -8.90
C MET A 87 -4.51 -15.66 -9.75
N ALA A 88 -4.43 -16.88 -10.29
CA ALA A 88 -3.34 -17.27 -11.17
C ALA A 88 -3.35 -16.44 -12.48
N PHE A 89 -4.53 -16.18 -13.04
CA PHE A 89 -4.68 -15.30 -14.20
C PHE A 89 -4.23 -13.88 -13.90
N SER A 90 -4.70 -13.28 -12.80
CA SER A 90 -4.32 -11.92 -12.41
C SER A 90 -2.84 -11.81 -12.11
N LEU A 91 -2.24 -12.82 -11.49
CA LEU A 91 -0.80 -12.92 -11.27
C LEU A 91 0.01 -12.85 -12.57
N ASP A 92 -0.38 -13.64 -13.57
CA ASP A 92 0.28 -13.67 -14.87
C ASP A 92 0.13 -12.33 -15.61
N GLU A 93 -1.04 -11.70 -15.51
CA GLU A 93 -1.29 -10.37 -16.08
C GLU A 93 -0.53 -9.25 -15.36
N VAL A 94 -0.43 -9.28 -14.03
CA VAL A 94 0.42 -8.36 -13.25
C VAL A 94 1.88 -8.51 -13.68
N ALA A 95 2.38 -9.74 -13.79
CA ALA A 95 3.75 -10.00 -14.24
C ALA A 95 3.97 -9.53 -15.69
N ARG A 96 2.98 -9.72 -16.58
CA ARG A 96 3.01 -9.22 -17.96
C ARG A 96 3.14 -7.70 -18.01
N VAL A 97 2.32 -6.97 -17.25
CA VAL A 97 2.36 -5.50 -17.20
C VAL A 97 3.70 -5.01 -16.68
N ILE A 98 4.22 -5.59 -15.60
CA ILE A 98 5.56 -5.26 -15.06
C ILE A 98 6.64 -5.51 -16.12
N ARG A 99 6.54 -6.61 -16.86
CA ARG A 99 7.49 -7.00 -17.92
C ARG A 99 7.45 -6.12 -19.15
N ASP A 100 6.28 -5.62 -19.51
CA ASP A 100 6.10 -4.72 -20.64
C ASP A 100 6.57 -3.30 -20.27
N GLU A 101 6.20 -2.82 -19.07
CA GLU A 101 6.62 -1.51 -18.60
C GLU A 101 8.09 -1.45 -18.21
N GLN A 102 8.66 -2.53 -17.71
CA GLN A 102 10.06 -2.59 -17.28
C GLN A 102 10.47 -1.43 -16.34
N PRO A 103 9.70 -1.10 -15.30
CA PRO A 103 10.12 -0.10 -14.33
C PRO A 103 11.40 -0.54 -13.63
N ASP A 104 12.20 0.45 -13.22
CA ASP A 104 13.42 0.24 -12.45
C ASP A 104 13.13 -0.12 -10.99
N VAL A 105 12.05 0.46 -10.45
CA VAL A 105 11.53 0.19 -9.11
C VAL A 105 10.02 0.00 -9.18
N VAL A 106 9.53 -1.08 -8.57
CA VAL A 106 8.09 -1.39 -8.45
C VAL A 106 7.68 -1.31 -6.99
N LEU A 107 6.61 -0.59 -6.70
CA LEU A 107 5.98 -0.47 -5.39
C LEU A 107 4.61 -1.14 -5.46
N LEU A 108 4.45 -2.27 -4.79
CA LEU A 108 3.23 -3.06 -4.80
C LEU A 108 2.53 -2.99 -3.45
N GLN A 109 1.20 -2.85 -3.49
CA GLN A 109 0.32 -2.91 -2.32
C GLN A 109 -0.64 -4.09 -2.48
N GLU A 110 -1.19 -4.56 -1.36
CA GLU A 110 -2.14 -5.68 -1.30
C GLU A 110 -1.61 -6.96 -1.95
N LEU A 111 -0.42 -7.41 -1.53
CA LEU A 111 -0.01 -8.79 -1.76
C LEU A 111 -0.24 -9.59 -0.49
N ASP A 112 -0.91 -10.73 -0.61
CA ASP A 112 -1.14 -11.61 0.53
C ASP A 112 -0.02 -12.64 0.73
N ASP A 113 0.21 -12.97 2.01
CA ASP A 113 1.08 -14.03 2.51
C ASP A 113 0.36 -14.75 3.67
N GLY A 114 -0.17 -15.94 3.39
CA GLY A 114 -0.81 -16.79 4.38
C GLY A 114 -2.21 -16.32 4.82
N ALA A 115 -2.87 -15.44 4.05
CA ALA A 115 -4.24 -15.02 4.31
C ALA A 115 -5.26 -16.06 3.81
N LYS A 116 -6.37 -16.25 4.54
CA LYS A 116 -7.43 -17.17 4.12
C LYS A 116 -8.09 -16.75 2.81
N ALA A 117 -8.26 -15.44 2.58
CA ALA A 117 -8.93 -14.90 1.41
C ALA A 117 -8.21 -15.23 0.09
N SER A 118 -6.90 -15.46 0.14
CA SER A 118 -6.05 -15.82 -1.00
C SER A 118 -5.59 -17.27 -0.97
N ASP A 119 -6.35 -18.16 -0.31
CA ASP A 119 -6.02 -19.58 -0.14
C ASP A 119 -4.60 -19.81 0.40
N TYR A 120 -4.18 -18.94 1.33
CA TYR A 120 -2.90 -19.01 2.04
C TYR A 120 -1.66 -18.90 1.13
N GLN A 121 -1.80 -18.33 -0.06
CA GLN A 121 -0.68 -18.12 -0.98
C GLN A 121 0.34 -17.13 -0.43
N ASP A 122 1.60 -17.31 -0.85
CA ASP A 122 2.66 -16.30 -0.78
C ASP A 122 2.73 -15.62 -2.16
N GLN A 123 1.92 -14.59 -2.34
CA GLN A 123 1.72 -13.95 -3.63
C GLN A 123 2.96 -13.19 -4.09
N LEU A 124 3.70 -12.59 -3.15
CA LEU A 124 4.95 -11.92 -3.46
C LEU A 124 5.96 -12.91 -4.04
N LYS A 125 6.13 -14.08 -3.42
CA LYS A 125 7.04 -15.11 -3.94
C LYS A 125 6.62 -15.61 -5.33
N LEU A 126 5.33 -15.87 -5.53
CA LEU A 126 4.81 -16.31 -6.83
C LEU A 126 5.04 -15.27 -7.93
N LEU A 127 4.95 -13.98 -7.60
CA LEU A 127 5.26 -12.88 -8.51
C LEU A 127 6.77 -12.78 -8.77
N GLN A 128 7.59 -12.87 -7.74
CA GLN A 128 9.05 -12.84 -7.86
C GLN A 128 9.56 -13.94 -8.79
N GLU A 129 9.01 -15.14 -8.74
CA GLU A 129 9.34 -16.24 -9.65
C GLU A 129 9.12 -15.87 -11.14
N ARG A 130 8.13 -15.02 -11.44
CA ARG A 130 7.80 -14.56 -12.81
C ARG A 130 8.65 -13.39 -13.29
N VAL A 131 9.29 -12.67 -12.38
CA VAL A 131 10.07 -11.46 -12.69
C VAL A 131 11.51 -11.48 -12.16
N ALA A 132 12.00 -12.65 -11.73
CA ALA A 132 13.31 -12.84 -11.10
C ALA A 132 14.50 -12.41 -11.98
N ASP A 133 14.34 -12.51 -13.29
CA ASP A 133 15.34 -12.08 -14.27
C ASP A 133 15.44 -10.55 -14.41
N LEU A 134 14.39 -9.81 -14.03
CA LEU A 134 14.37 -8.35 -14.09
C LEU A 134 14.72 -7.70 -12.75
N TYR A 135 14.27 -8.27 -11.63
CA TYR A 135 14.38 -7.66 -10.31
C TYR A 135 15.22 -8.52 -9.38
N PRO A 136 16.55 -8.34 -9.37
CA PRO A 136 17.42 -9.13 -8.53
C PRO A 136 17.28 -8.77 -7.05
N CYS A 137 16.72 -7.60 -6.69
CA CYS A 137 16.52 -7.17 -5.31
C CYS A 137 15.06 -6.92 -4.96
N SER A 138 14.71 -7.21 -3.72
CA SER A 138 13.40 -6.92 -3.15
C SER A 138 13.42 -6.77 -1.63
N ALA A 139 12.42 -6.07 -1.11
CA ALA A 139 12.06 -6.07 0.31
C ALA A 139 10.54 -6.02 0.47
N SER A 140 10.03 -6.56 1.57
CA SER A 140 8.60 -6.51 1.89
C SER A 140 8.36 -6.26 3.36
N ALA A 141 7.16 -5.77 3.67
CA ALA A 141 6.69 -5.50 5.01
C ALA A 141 5.22 -5.85 5.12
N PHE A 142 4.82 -6.54 6.18
CA PHE A 142 3.39 -6.63 6.50
C PHE A 142 2.84 -5.25 6.88
N ASP A 143 1.63 -4.97 6.43
CA ASP A 143 0.82 -3.84 6.87
C ASP A 143 -0.47 -4.31 7.57
N TRP A 144 -0.85 -5.59 7.44
CA TRP A 144 -1.88 -6.23 8.25
C TRP A 144 -1.59 -7.72 8.43
N LYS A 145 -1.60 -8.23 9.67
CA LYS A 145 -1.32 -9.64 9.95
C LYS A 145 -2.03 -10.14 11.21
N ALA A 146 -2.63 -11.32 11.14
CA ALA A 146 -3.08 -12.07 12.30
C ALA A 146 -3.23 -13.54 11.90
N ASP A 147 -2.95 -14.45 12.84
CA ASP A 147 -3.11 -15.88 12.60
C ASP A 147 -4.60 -16.27 12.53
N PHE A 148 -5.45 -15.49 13.20
CA PHE A 148 -6.90 -15.65 13.13
C PHE A 148 -7.64 -14.37 13.53
N VAL A 149 -8.54 -13.89 12.67
CA VAL A 149 -9.45 -12.77 12.92
C VAL A 149 -10.87 -13.32 13.14
N PRO A 150 -11.49 -13.12 14.32
CA PRO A 150 -12.82 -13.65 14.64
C PRO A 150 -13.97 -12.77 14.12
N GLU A 151 -13.82 -12.17 12.94
CA GLU A 151 -14.85 -11.36 12.27
C GLU A 151 -15.56 -12.22 11.21
N PRO A 152 -16.91 -12.27 11.13
CA PRO A 152 -17.64 -13.18 10.23
C PRO A 152 -17.13 -13.24 8.79
N HIS A 153 -16.91 -12.10 8.15
CA HIS A 153 -16.48 -12.02 6.73
C HIS A 153 -15.00 -12.30 6.49
N ILE A 154 -14.20 -12.47 7.55
CA ILE A 154 -12.77 -12.81 7.44
C ILE A 154 -12.58 -14.25 7.97
N PHE A 155 -13.02 -14.48 9.21
CA PHE A 155 -12.99 -15.74 9.96
C PHE A 155 -11.81 -16.64 9.57
N GLY A 156 -10.60 -16.17 9.83
CA GLY A 156 -9.38 -16.80 9.33
C GLY A 156 -8.15 -15.91 9.47
N SER A 157 -7.02 -16.36 8.95
CA SER A 157 -5.78 -15.59 8.94
C SER A 157 -5.84 -14.45 7.93
N VAL A 158 -5.07 -13.41 8.22
CA VAL A 158 -4.82 -12.27 7.33
C VAL A 158 -3.32 -12.00 7.29
N GLY A 159 -2.83 -11.53 6.15
CA GLY A 159 -1.40 -11.35 5.93
C GLY A 159 -1.15 -10.49 4.70
N ARG A 160 -1.45 -9.19 4.79
CA ARG A 160 -1.27 -8.23 3.71
C ARG A 160 0.10 -7.57 3.78
N GLN A 161 0.73 -7.39 2.63
CA GLN A 161 2.08 -6.87 2.49
C GLN A 161 2.18 -5.69 1.53
N LEU A 162 3.14 -4.82 1.83
CA LEU A 162 3.79 -3.91 0.90
C LEU A 162 5.05 -4.59 0.36
N ALA A 163 5.34 -4.41 -0.93
CA ALA A 163 6.58 -4.91 -1.52
C ALA A 163 7.26 -3.87 -2.41
N THR A 164 8.59 -3.85 -2.35
CA THR A 164 9.43 -3.09 -3.28
C THR A 164 10.29 -4.07 -4.06
N LEU A 165 10.19 -4.05 -5.40
CA LEU A 165 11.07 -4.76 -6.32
C LEU A 165 12.01 -3.75 -6.99
N SER A 166 13.29 -4.09 -7.15
CA SER A 166 14.29 -3.16 -7.67
C SER A 166 15.28 -3.85 -8.60
N ARG A 167 15.54 -3.21 -9.75
CA ARG A 167 16.65 -3.55 -10.66
C ARG A 167 18.02 -3.24 -10.05
N TYR A 168 18.03 -2.30 -9.10
CA TYR A 168 19.22 -1.81 -8.43
C TYR A 168 19.34 -2.39 -7.01
N ARG A 169 20.55 -2.35 -6.46
CA ARG A 169 20.84 -2.80 -5.10
C ARG A 169 19.95 -2.08 -4.09
N ILE A 170 19.29 -2.84 -3.23
CA ILE A 170 18.70 -2.34 -1.99
C ILE A 170 19.73 -2.62 -0.89
N GLU A 171 20.22 -1.57 -0.23
CA GLU A 171 21.22 -1.72 0.83
C GLU A 171 20.57 -1.96 2.20
N HIS A 172 19.41 -1.36 2.42
CA HIS A 172 18.68 -1.44 3.68
C HIS A 172 17.18 -1.26 3.45
N ALA A 173 16.38 -2.00 4.21
CA ALA A 173 14.93 -1.87 4.22
C ALA A 173 14.43 -1.76 5.66
N GLU A 174 13.36 -0.99 5.85
CA GLU A 174 12.78 -0.72 7.16
C GLU A 174 11.28 -0.48 7.07
N ARG A 175 10.55 -1.01 8.05
CA ARG A 175 9.13 -0.73 8.26
C ARG A 175 8.97 0.36 9.30
N LEU A 176 8.20 1.40 8.98
CA LEU A 176 7.83 2.48 9.89
C LEU A 176 6.32 2.46 10.13
N GLN A 177 5.91 2.16 11.37
CA GLN A 177 4.50 2.12 11.75
C GLN A 177 3.84 3.49 11.62
N LEU A 178 2.71 3.56 10.91
CA LEU A 178 1.82 4.72 10.89
C LEU A 178 0.81 4.65 12.06
N PRO A 179 0.20 5.78 12.45
CA PRO A 179 -0.90 5.78 13.41
C PRO A 179 -1.98 4.77 13.04
N VAL A 180 -2.38 3.97 14.03
CA VAL A 180 -3.42 2.94 13.90
C VAL A 180 -4.77 3.55 14.20
N ALA A 181 -5.79 3.17 13.44
CA ALA A 181 -7.17 3.59 13.65
C ALA A 181 -7.62 3.43 15.11
N SER A 182 -8.47 4.36 15.56
CA SER A 182 -9.03 4.30 16.91
C SER A 182 -10.02 3.13 17.02
N SER A 183 -9.85 2.31 18.06
CA SER A 183 -10.74 1.18 18.32
C SER A 183 -10.65 0.74 19.77
N ASN A 184 -11.58 -0.11 20.20
CA ASN A 184 -11.52 -0.71 21.52
C ASN A 184 -10.27 -1.60 21.66
N PHE A 185 -9.87 -1.87 22.91
CA PHE A 185 -8.62 -2.58 23.21
C PHE A 185 -8.51 -3.95 22.51
N ILE A 186 -9.62 -4.66 22.31
CA ILE A 186 -9.66 -5.99 21.70
C ILE A 186 -9.60 -5.86 20.17
N SER A 187 -10.53 -5.14 19.57
CA SER A 187 -10.61 -5.02 18.10
C SER A 187 -9.35 -4.39 17.51
N ARG A 188 -8.71 -3.44 18.21
CA ARG A 188 -7.44 -2.84 17.79
C ARG A 188 -6.31 -3.85 17.56
N GLN A 189 -6.33 -4.98 18.26
CA GLN A 189 -5.30 -6.02 18.08
C GLN A 189 -5.38 -6.70 16.72
N PHE A 190 -6.57 -6.74 16.10
CA PHE A 190 -6.82 -7.39 14.81
C PHE A 190 -6.84 -6.41 13.63
N GLN A 191 -6.83 -5.10 13.89
CA GLN A 191 -6.83 -4.08 12.84
C GLN A 191 -5.51 -4.06 12.05
N PRO A 192 -5.54 -3.52 10.81
CA PRO A 192 -4.34 -3.12 10.10
C PRO A 192 -3.37 -2.30 10.96
N LYS A 193 -2.11 -2.41 10.58
CA LYS A 193 -0.95 -1.75 11.17
C LYS A 193 -0.21 -1.09 10.01
N ASP A 194 -0.90 -0.22 9.28
CA ASP A 194 -0.37 0.47 8.10
C ASP A 194 0.99 1.08 8.36
N ALA A 195 1.84 1.09 7.33
CA ALA A 195 3.23 1.43 7.49
C ALA A 195 3.80 2.10 6.23
N LEU A 196 4.98 2.67 6.40
CA LEU A 196 5.91 2.93 5.30
C LEU A 196 6.90 1.78 5.22
N LEU A 197 7.05 1.19 4.03
CA LEU A 197 8.21 0.37 3.67
C LEU A 197 9.26 1.29 3.05
N ALA A 198 10.30 1.62 3.81
CA ALA A 198 11.43 2.43 3.37
C ALA A 198 12.55 1.53 2.83
N THR A 199 12.97 1.76 1.58
CA THR A 199 14.09 1.06 0.96
C THR A 199 15.17 2.05 0.52
N LYS A 200 16.42 1.78 0.88
CA LYS A 200 17.56 2.64 0.55
C LYS A 200 18.33 2.06 -0.62
N LEU A 201 18.37 2.82 -1.71
CA LEU A 201 19.09 2.49 -2.93
C LEU A 201 20.35 3.38 -2.99
N PRO A 202 21.56 2.81 -2.87
CA PRO A 202 22.79 3.60 -2.88
C PRO A 202 23.09 4.11 -4.29
N LEU A 203 23.69 5.30 -4.36
CA LEU A 203 24.27 5.88 -5.57
C LEU A 203 25.79 5.61 -5.60
N SER A 204 26.36 5.56 -6.81
CA SER A 204 27.78 5.28 -7.03
C SER A 204 28.73 6.36 -6.50
N ASP A 205 28.23 7.56 -6.20
CA ASP A 205 28.98 8.67 -5.60
C ASP A 205 28.94 8.68 -4.06
N GLY A 206 28.35 7.64 -3.45
CA GLY A 206 28.16 7.55 -2.00
C GLY A 206 26.87 8.22 -1.49
N GLY A 207 26.08 8.82 -2.38
CA GLY A 207 24.72 9.27 -2.09
C GLY A 207 23.74 8.10 -1.93
N GLN A 208 22.48 8.43 -1.63
CA GLN A 208 21.39 7.45 -1.58
C GLN A 208 20.07 8.07 -2.05
N LEU A 209 19.19 7.24 -2.61
CA LEU A 209 17.78 7.51 -2.79
C LEU A 209 17.00 6.64 -1.81
N THR A 210 16.10 7.24 -1.04
CA THR A 210 15.15 6.46 -0.22
C THR A 210 13.81 6.38 -0.92
N VAL A 211 13.36 5.18 -1.24
CA VAL A 211 12.06 4.92 -1.85
C VAL A 211 11.12 4.34 -0.80
N PHE A 212 9.99 5.00 -0.60
CA PHE A 212 8.93 4.59 0.32
C PHE A 212 7.77 3.97 -0.45
N ASN A 213 7.25 2.86 0.04
CA ASN A 213 5.98 2.28 -0.36
C ASN A 213 4.98 2.42 0.82
N THR A 214 3.73 2.75 0.54
CA THR A 214 2.68 2.81 1.56
C THR A 214 1.32 2.39 1.02
N HIS A 215 0.46 1.99 1.94
CA HIS A 215 -0.97 1.85 1.73
C HIS A 215 -1.64 2.47 2.97
N LEU A 216 -2.37 3.57 2.77
CA LEU A 216 -3.04 4.26 3.86
C LEU A 216 -4.41 3.63 4.14
N GLU A 217 -4.88 3.80 5.38
CA GLU A 217 -6.18 3.30 5.82
C GLU A 217 -7.30 3.73 4.85
N ARG A 218 -8.24 2.85 4.57
CA ARG A 218 -9.37 3.22 3.71
C ARG A 218 -10.35 4.09 4.49
N ALA A 219 -10.73 5.21 3.89
CA ALA A 219 -11.79 6.04 4.43
C ALA A 219 -13.10 5.23 4.46
N SER A 220 -13.56 4.85 5.64
CA SER A 220 -14.79 4.05 5.85
C SER A 220 -15.76 4.74 6.80
N GLN A 221 -15.23 5.50 7.76
CA GLN A 221 -15.99 6.39 8.64
C GLN A 221 -15.28 7.75 8.74
N PRO A 222 -16.01 8.84 8.99
CA PRO A 222 -15.38 10.14 9.25
C PRO A 222 -14.64 10.08 10.60
N ASP A 223 -13.32 9.92 10.55
CA ASP A 223 -12.43 9.95 11.71
C ASP A 223 -11.11 10.68 11.39
N ASP A 224 -10.27 10.86 12.40
CA ASP A 224 -8.98 11.56 12.27
C ASP A 224 -7.82 10.63 11.85
N THR A 225 -8.09 9.35 11.52
CA THR A 225 -7.03 8.35 11.29
C THR A 225 -6.21 8.73 10.07
N LEU A 226 -6.86 9.00 8.94
CA LEU A 226 -6.19 9.40 7.69
C LEU A 226 -5.39 10.69 7.86
N GLN A 227 -5.96 11.70 8.53
CA GLN A 227 -5.26 12.94 8.86
C GLN A 227 -4.00 12.69 9.68
N ALA A 228 -4.07 11.82 10.69
CA ALA A 228 -2.93 11.45 11.52
C ALA A 228 -1.87 10.67 10.72
N GLN A 229 -2.29 9.75 9.83
CA GLN A 229 -1.38 9.01 8.96
C GLN A 229 -0.66 9.93 7.98
N VAL A 230 -1.37 10.80 7.26
CA VAL A 230 -0.76 11.76 6.33
C VAL A 230 0.18 12.71 7.07
N ALA A 231 -0.18 13.20 8.26
CA ALA A 231 0.70 14.03 9.08
C ALA A 231 1.98 13.28 9.51
N ALA A 232 1.88 11.98 9.83
CA ALA A 232 3.04 11.14 10.13
C ALA A 232 3.93 10.94 8.90
N VAL A 233 3.35 10.68 7.72
CA VAL A 233 4.08 10.62 6.45
C VAL A 233 4.79 11.93 6.17
N ALA A 234 4.08 13.07 6.24
CA ALA A 234 4.66 14.39 6.02
C ALA A 234 5.86 14.64 6.95
N LYS A 235 5.76 14.27 8.22
CA LYS A 235 6.87 14.39 9.18
C LYS A 235 8.09 13.55 8.81
N VAL A 236 7.88 12.34 8.28
CA VAL A 236 8.98 11.50 7.77
C VAL A 236 9.63 12.18 6.57
N LEU A 237 8.84 12.63 5.59
CA LEU A 237 9.36 13.26 4.37
C LEU A 237 10.09 14.59 4.67
N ASP A 238 9.53 15.43 5.55
CA ASP A 238 10.14 16.68 6.02
C ASP A 238 11.52 16.43 6.67
N LYS A 239 11.69 15.30 7.37
CA LYS A 239 12.99 14.90 7.93
C LYS A 239 14.00 14.56 6.84
N TYR A 240 13.61 13.82 5.80
CA TYR A 240 14.51 13.49 4.70
C TYR A 240 14.87 14.74 3.90
N GLU A 241 13.88 15.59 3.62
CA GLU A 241 14.09 16.84 2.88
C GLU A 241 15.02 17.81 3.63
N SER A 242 14.80 18.01 4.94
CA SER A 242 15.66 18.88 5.77
C SER A 242 17.10 18.38 5.89
N GLN A 243 17.34 17.08 5.75
CA GLN A 243 18.67 16.47 5.71
C GLN A 243 19.30 16.50 4.31
N GLY A 244 18.59 17.03 3.31
CA GLY A 244 19.04 17.08 1.93
C GLY A 244 19.05 15.72 1.24
N LEU A 245 18.41 14.70 1.82
CA LEU A 245 18.40 13.32 1.30
C LEU A 245 17.30 13.17 0.25
N PRO A 246 17.63 12.74 -0.99
CA PRO A 246 16.63 12.46 -2.02
C PRO A 246 15.67 11.35 -1.59
N TRP A 247 14.39 11.56 -1.82
CA TRP A 247 13.34 10.58 -1.52
C TRP A 247 12.24 10.57 -2.57
N LEU A 248 11.57 9.43 -2.67
CA LEU A 248 10.34 9.23 -3.44
C LEU A 248 9.40 8.35 -2.61
N ILE A 249 8.10 8.63 -2.62
CA ILE A 249 7.07 7.78 -2.02
C ILE A 249 6.02 7.47 -3.08
N GLY A 250 5.59 6.21 -3.14
CA GLY A 250 4.46 5.78 -3.96
C GLY A 250 3.55 4.85 -3.19
N GLY A 251 2.29 4.81 -3.58
CA GLY A 251 1.32 3.92 -2.97
C GLY A 251 -0.12 4.30 -3.25
N ASP A 252 -1.02 3.52 -2.67
CA ASP A 252 -2.42 3.85 -2.54
C ASP A 252 -2.62 4.68 -1.26
N PHE A 253 -2.98 5.95 -1.43
CA PHE A 253 -3.21 6.87 -0.32
C PHE A 253 -4.65 6.88 0.14
N ASN A 254 -5.56 6.19 -0.55
CA ASN A 254 -7.00 6.16 -0.24
C ASN A 254 -7.63 7.56 -0.08
N LEU A 255 -7.04 8.58 -0.70
CA LEU A 255 -7.42 10.00 -0.57
C LEU A 255 -7.59 10.65 -1.94
N LEU A 256 -8.57 11.56 -2.05
CA LEU A 256 -8.87 12.26 -3.28
C LEU A 256 -7.96 13.46 -3.49
N PRO A 257 -7.61 13.79 -4.75
CA PRO A 257 -6.89 15.02 -5.06
C PRO A 257 -7.85 16.21 -5.02
N LEU A 258 -7.28 17.43 -5.00
CA LEU A 258 -8.06 18.66 -4.96
C LEU A 258 -9.08 18.70 -6.10
N GLY A 259 -10.35 18.93 -5.76
CA GLY A 259 -11.45 19.13 -6.71
C GLY A 259 -12.16 17.84 -7.19
N GLN A 260 -11.61 16.65 -6.96
CA GLN A 260 -12.23 15.40 -7.41
C GLN A 260 -13.45 15.03 -6.56
N TYR A 261 -13.47 15.42 -5.27
CA TYR A 261 -14.61 15.24 -4.38
C TYR A 261 -15.94 15.65 -5.02
N ARG A 262 -16.00 16.85 -5.64
CA ARG A 262 -17.23 17.38 -6.24
C ARG A 262 -17.68 16.64 -7.51
N ARG A 263 -16.81 15.81 -8.09
CA ARG A 263 -17.07 15.08 -9.34
C ARG A 263 -17.61 13.68 -9.10
N LEU A 264 -17.45 13.13 -7.91
CA LEU A 264 -17.99 11.83 -7.57
C LEU A 264 -19.51 11.90 -7.37
N PRO A 265 -20.26 10.82 -7.61
CA PRO A 265 -21.61 10.62 -7.07
C PRO A 265 -21.64 10.72 -5.53
N ALA A 266 -22.82 10.98 -4.95
CA ALA A 266 -22.96 11.19 -3.51
C ALA A 266 -22.52 9.96 -2.68
N GLU A 267 -22.89 8.75 -3.12
CA GLU A 267 -22.52 7.50 -2.45
C GLU A 267 -21.00 7.32 -2.38
N GLN A 268 -20.31 7.59 -3.49
CA GLN A 268 -18.86 7.49 -3.60
C GLN A 268 -18.11 8.59 -2.87
N ARG A 269 -18.76 9.76 -2.64
CA ARG A 269 -18.19 10.88 -1.87
C ARG A 269 -18.18 10.64 -0.37
N ARG A 270 -19.16 9.89 0.14
CA ARG A 270 -19.45 9.76 1.57
C ARG A 270 -18.21 9.48 2.45
N PRO A 271 -17.24 8.66 2.03
CA PRO A 271 -16.09 8.38 2.88
C PRO A 271 -15.05 9.51 2.90
N TYR A 272 -15.03 10.41 1.92
CA TYR A 272 -13.97 11.40 1.76
C TYR A 272 -14.34 12.76 2.35
N SER A 273 -13.31 13.51 2.76
CA SER A 273 -13.43 14.93 3.05
C SER A 273 -13.42 15.76 1.76
N ALA A 274 -14.17 16.87 1.76
CA ALA A 274 -14.09 17.87 0.69
C ALA A 274 -12.76 18.64 0.70
N ASP A 275 -12.17 18.77 1.89
CA ASP A 275 -10.82 19.26 2.11
C ASP A 275 -9.94 18.05 2.44
N SER A 276 -9.35 17.44 1.40
CA SER A 276 -8.61 16.21 1.61
C SER A 276 -7.33 16.47 2.40
N GLU A 277 -7.08 15.57 3.35
CA GLU A 277 -5.92 15.47 4.24
C GLU A 277 -4.60 15.46 3.45
N LEU A 278 -4.65 15.00 2.19
CA LEU A 278 -3.52 14.90 1.28
C LEU A 278 -2.90 16.28 0.94
N HIS A 279 -3.57 17.39 1.25
CA HIS A 279 -2.99 18.75 1.13
C HIS A 279 -1.72 18.95 1.94
N LEU A 280 -1.60 18.26 3.08
CA LEU A 280 -0.38 18.27 3.89
C LEU A 280 0.87 17.82 3.10
N LEU A 281 0.68 17.06 2.02
CA LEU A 281 1.74 16.62 1.11
C LEU A 281 1.79 17.48 -0.15
N TRP A 282 0.68 17.65 -0.89
CA TRP A 282 0.74 18.32 -2.19
C TRP A 282 1.05 19.82 -2.10
N ASP A 283 0.82 20.46 -0.95
CA ASP A 283 1.18 21.88 -0.75
C ASP A 283 2.69 22.07 -0.59
N LYS A 284 3.41 20.99 -0.23
CA LYS A 284 4.86 21.01 0.04
C LYS A 284 5.66 20.35 -1.07
N TYR A 285 5.14 19.27 -1.65
CA TYR A 285 5.90 18.37 -2.50
C TYR A 285 5.22 18.14 -3.85
N PRO A 286 6.02 18.03 -4.92
CA PRO A 286 5.52 17.58 -6.21
C PRO A 286 4.76 16.25 -6.11
N MET A 287 3.61 16.19 -6.79
CA MET A 287 2.67 15.05 -6.79
C MET A 287 2.38 14.59 -8.22
N ILE A 288 2.25 13.28 -8.39
CA ILE A 288 1.80 12.63 -9.63
C ILE A 288 0.67 11.67 -9.28
N PRO A 289 -0.49 11.73 -9.95
CA PRO A 289 -0.89 12.80 -10.87
C PRO A 289 -0.96 14.15 -10.14
N THR A 290 -0.66 15.26 -10.80
CA THR A 290 -0.85 16.60 -10.19
C THR A 290 -2.34 16.87 -9.95
N ASN A 291 -2.68 17.83 -9.09
CA ASN A 291 -4.08 18.26 -8.91
C ASN A 291 -4.74 18.65 -10.24
N ASN A 292 -4.02 19.30 -11.16
CA ASN A 292 -4.58 19.64 -12.48
C ASN A 292 -4.71 18.41 -13.40
N GLU A 293 -3.84 17.42 -13.29
CA GLU A 293 -3.97 16.17 -14.05
C GLU A 293 -5.15 15.34 -13.54
N ALA A 294 -5.23 15.10 -12.24
CA ALA A 294 -6.29 14.30 -11.62
C ALA A 294 -7.67 14.98 -11.65
N SER A 295 -7.72 16.31 -11.69
CA SER A 295 -8.95 17.09 -11.63
C SER A 295 -9.15 18.04 -12.81
N GLY A 296 -8.37 17.92 -13.88
CA GLY A 296 -8.47 18.80 -15.04
C GLY A 296 -9.47 18.33 -16.09
N ILE A 297 -9.29 18.90 -17.29
CA ILE A 297 -10.04 18.51 -18.49
C ILE A 297 -9.71 17.08 -18.91
N ASP A 298 -8.44 16.69 -18.84
CA ASP A 298 -7.93 15.36 -19.24
C ASP A 298 -7.94 14.33 -18.11
N ARG A 299 -8.66 14.58 -17.02
CA ARG A 299 -8.66 13.74 -15.81
C ARG A 299 -8.92 12.26 -16.05
N ALA A 300 -9.69 11.93 -17.10
CA ALA A 300 -10.03 10.55 -17.43
C ALA A 300 -8.76 9.69 -17.62
N GLN A 301 -7.67 10.28 -18.12
CA GLN A 301 -6.38 9.62 -18.33
C GLN A 301 -5.57 9.42 -17.03
N TRP A 302 -6.03 9.99 -15.91
CA TRP A 302 -5.32 10.05 -14.63
C TRP A 302 -6.12 9.42 -13.48
N LEU A 303 -7.28 8.84 -13.77
CA LEU A 303 -8.02 8.02 -12.82
C LEU A 303 -7.23 6.74 -12.58
N THR A 304 -7.09 6.34 -11.32
CA THR A 304 -6.27 5.20 -10.90
C THR A 304 -7.09 4.11 -10.26
N HIS A 305 -8.35 4.36 -9.94
CA HIS A 305 -9.21 3.38 -9.29
C HIS A 305 -10.50 3.18 -10.09
N TYR A 306 -10.78 1.93 -10.40
CA TYR A 306 -12.01 1.42 -10.97
C TYR A 306 -12.68 0.51 -9.94
N PRO A 307 -13.63 1.02 -9.14
CA PRO A 307 -14.28 0.21 -8.12
C PRO A 307 -14.92 -1.05 -8.69
N ASN A 308 -14.98 -2.10 -7.88
CA ASN A 308 -15.82 -3.27 -8.12
C ASN A 308 -17.29 -2.92 -7.89
N ASP A 309 -17.86 -2.11 -8.78
CA ASP A 309 -19.25 -1.69 -8.76
C ASP A 309 -19.87 -1.95 -10.14
N PRO A 310 -20.84 -2.87 -10.25
CA PRO A 310 -21.54 -3.17 -11.51
C PRO A 310 -22.28 -1.96 -12.12
N GLY A 311 -22.53 -0.91 -11.33
CA GLY A 311 -23.11 0.35 -11.79
C GLY A 311 -22.12 1.28 -12.51
N LEU A 312 -20.82 0.96 -12.51
CA LEU A 312 -19.76 1.78 -13.10
C LEU A 312 -19.19 1.17 -14.38
N ASN A 313 -19.01 2.03 -15.38
CA ASN A 313 -18.50 1.65 -16.70
C ASN A 313 -17.00 1.96 -16.90
N GLY A 314 -16.27 2.24 -15.81
CA GLY A 314 -14.84 2.53 -15.87
C GLY A 314 -14.31 3.18 -14.59
N PRO A 315 -13.03 3.58 -14.60
CA PRO A 315 -12.40 4.30 -13.50
C PRO A 315 -13.15 5.58 -13.15
N ASP A 316 -13.22 5.92 -11.86
CA ASP A 316 -14.01 7.06 -11.38
C ASP A 316 -13.21 8.07 -10.54
N ARG A 317 -12.06 7.67 -9.99
CA ARG A 317 -11.24 8.50 -9.10
C ARG A 317 -9.75 8.20 -9.18
N THR A 318 -8.96 9.07 -8.57
CA THR A 318 -7.52 8.92 -8.34
C THR A 318 -7.29 8.77 -6.85
N VAL A 319 -6.59 7.71 -6.44
CA VAL A 319 -6.18 7.46 -5.04
C VAL A 319 -4.73 6.96 -4.94
N ASP A 320 -4.11 6.63 -6.07
CA ASP A 320 -2.73 6.16 -6.18
C ASP A 320 -1.83 7.31 -6.62
N TYR A 321 -0.71 7.50 -5.92
CA TYR A 321 0.15 8.65 -6.16
C TYR A 321 1.64 8.31 -6.09
N LEU A 322 2.44 9.15 -6.73
CA LEU A 322 3.86 9.30 -6.48
C LEU A 322 4.12 10.73 -6.00
N PHE A 323 4.71 10.89 -4.81
CA PHE A 323 5.29 12.14 -4.35
C PHE A 323 6.81 12.02 -4.33
N TYR A 324 7.52 13.12 -4.55
CA TYR A 324 8.97 13.07 -4.64
C TYR A 324 9.62 14.36 -4.14
N SER A 325 10.86 14.22 -3.67
CA SER A 325 11.70 15.36 -3.29
C SER A 325 11.86 16.34 -4.47
N PRO A 326 11.78 17.66 -4.25
CA PRO A 326 12.05 18.67 -5.29
C PRO A 326 13.44 18.57 -5.94
N LYS A 327 14.37 17.81 -5.33
CA LYS A 327 15.69 17.48 -5.89
C LYS A 327 15.63 16.50 -7.07
N ILE A 328 14.51 15.80 -7.24
CA ILE A 328 14.26 14.86 -8.33
C ILE A 328 13.36 15.56 -9.35
N LYS A 329 13.66 15.41 -10.65
CA LYS A 329 12.88 16.03 -11.72
C LYS A 329 11.99 15.01 -12.42
N ARG A 330 10.69 15.26 -12.50
CA ARG A 330 9.78 14.49 -13.37
C ARG A 330 10.14 14.71 -14.85
N ILE A 331 10.31 13.62 -15.60
CA ILE A 331 10.48 13.60 -17.06
C ILE A 331 9.13 13.31 -17.73
N GLN A 332 8.45 12.27 -17.28
CA GLN A 332 7.19 11.80 -17.84
C GLN A 332 6.38 11.11 -16.74
N ALA A 333 5.05 11.13 -16.84
CA ALA A 333 4.21 10.23 -16.06
C ALA A 333 2.96 9.86 -16.84
N THR A 334 2.33 8.75 -16.47
CA THR A 334 1.10 8.23 -17.05
C THR A 334 0.41 7.28 -16.08
N VAL A 335 -0.88 7.04 -16.27
CA VAL A 335 -1.59 5.89 -15.72
C VAL A 335 -1.89 4.96 -16.89
N ARG A 336 -1.41 3.72 -16.82
CA ARG A 336 -1.67 2.75 -17.90
C ARG A 336 -3.04 2.13 -17.66
N GLN A 337 -4.03 2.54 -18.45
CA GLN A 337 -5.42 2.06 -18.34
C GLN A 337 -5.79 1.03 -19.41
N ASP A 338 -5.32 1.20 -20.65
CA ASP A 338 -5.87 0.53 -21.84
C ASP A 338 -6.01 -1.01 -21.73
N ASP A 339 -5.06 -1.69 -21.09
CA ASP A 339 -5.02 -3.14 -20.94
C ASP A 339 -5.00 -3.62 -19.48
N THR A 340 -5.30 -2.75 -18.52
CA THR A 340 -5.20 -3.05 -17.07
C THR A 340 -6.54 -3.04 -16.33
N LEU A 341 -7.61 -2.52 -16.95
CA LEU A 341 -8.94 -2.35 -16.36
C LEU A 341 -9.60 -3.64 -15.82
N ARG A 342 -9.04 -4.82 -16.11
CA ARG A 342 -9.56 -6.14 -15.69
C ARG A 342 -8.66 -6.89 -14.71
N ILE A 343 -7.47 -6.34 -14.40
CA ILE A 343 -6.41 -7.04 -13.64
C ILE A 343 -6.53 -6.74 -12.14
N SER A 344 -6.80 -5.49 -11.79
CA SER A 344 -6.98 -4.98 -10.42
C SER A 344 -8.01 -3.86 -10.48
N ASP A 345 -8.68 -3.56 -9.36
CA ASP A 345 -9.47 -2.34 -9.19
C ASP A 345 -8.62 -1.07 -9.10
N HIS A 346 -7.30 -1.21 -9.03
CA HIS A 346 -6.34 -0.11 -9.22
C HIS A 346 -5.55 -0.24 -10.51
N LEU A 347 -5.10 0.90 -11.04
CA LEU A 347 -4.38 1.04 -12.29
C LEU A 347 -2.96 1.54 -12.00
N PRO A 348 -1.94 0.99 -12.67
CA PRO A 348 -0.55 1.32 -12.36
C PRO A 348 -0.22 2.77 -12.72
N VAL A 349 0.31 3.49 -11.73
CA VAL A 349 0.85 4.85 -11.90
C VAL A 349 2.33 4.76 -12.16
N ILE A 350 2.76 5.32 -13.29
CA ILE A 350 4.12 5.16 -13.79
C ILE A 350 4.73 6.53 -14.03
N ALA A 351 5.94 6.74 -13.53
CA ALA A 351 6.67 7.97 -13.78
C ALA A 351 8.14 7.71 -14.05
N ARG A 352 8.72 8.53 -14.93
CA ARG A 352 10.16 8.61 -15.18
C ARG A 352 10.69 9.88 -14.55
N PHE A 353 11.76 9.73 -13.79
CA PHE A 353 12.42 10.79 -13.07
C PHE A 353 13.86 10.94 -13.54
N LEU A 354 14.44 12.12 -13.34
CA LEU A 354 15.87 12.37 -13.39
C LEU A 354 16.36 12.53 -11.95
N LEU A 355 17.29 11.67 -11.54
CA LEU A 355 17.92 11.78 -10.22
C LEU A 355 18.78 13.04 -10.15
N PRO A 356 19.01 13.60 -8.95
CA PRO A 356 19.93 14.71 -8.78
C PRO A 356 21.33 14.36 -9.31
N VAL A 357 21.99 15.34 -9.92
CA VAL A 357 23.41 15.23 -10.28
C VAL A 357 24.27 15.35 -9.03
N ALA A 358 25.48 14.79 -9.07
CA ALA A 358 26.47 15.03 -8.02
C ALA A 358 26.73 16.56 -7.91
N PRO A 359 26.90 17.10 -6.69
CA PRO A 359 27.20 18.51 -6.46
C PRO A 359 28.43 19.03 -7.21
#